data_AF-A0A2V0PE13-F1
#
_entry.id   AF-A0A2V0PE13-F1
#
_cell.length_a   1.000
_cell.length_b   1.000
_cell.length_c   1.000
_cell.angle_alpha   90.00
_cell.angle_beta   90.00
_cell.angle_gamma   90.00
#
_symmetry.space_group_name_H-M   'P 1'
#
loop_
_entity.id
_entity.type
_entity.pdbx_description
1 polymer ?
#
loop_
_entity_poly.entity_id
_entity_poly.type
_entity_poly.pdbx_seq_one_letter_code
_entity_poly.pdbx_strand_id
1 'polypeptide(L)'
;MQVHDEEAAADAEEACYPANIMFDRRVVRGNTYAARVLPAEPAILSSSGGKGGASGTRSKATASAQQQAGRAPHTPDPVQGRRHMDIQTDVFLEELYDTAPEADVAAQTDEFLERPPTPAFVPAKSGLDAATQIEQGDLFDFDLEVEPLLEVLVGKVLEQGLMEVLEEEELAAMRRHQAHFEAVRAAELVAAQRLEAAERRKMEERERRLRQERERRERERVVRAKVAASAFARGYLNGIIGSVFQTLQDTGFFVDPVEREVSEVFMPWLQDAAASHLERSLAADAVVRRLIADATLLLKEQKAAAVARADAEAAAAAAAAAAAAEAAARKAAAELAAIRDRASFLLTGVDPAVIEEYAATQARAALEARAQQEAEAAWEASRERAGAARRAELEAVAGQQQAPEEGGEEGEEGGDVDVEAEVAAAMDAVPRPEAREVTDADVVVALLEQGAVAREALLQALADAPAAAPEDAEAAAADAEDAA
;
A
#
# COMPACT_ATOMS: atom_id res chain seq x y z
N MET A 1 28.78 -118.11 -37.54
CA MET A 1 27.82 -118.71 -38.48
C MET A 1 26.44 -118.58 -37.82
N GLN A 2 25.57 -117.74 -38.38
CA GLN A 2 24.12 -117.55 -38.08
C GLN A 2 23.82 -117.03 -36.65
N VAL A 3 23.60 -115.72 -36.41
CA VAL A 3 22.58 -114.72 -36.84
C VAL A 3 21.23 -114.89 -36.11
N HIS A 4 20.68 -113.74 -35.64
CA HIS A 4 19.30 -113.42 -35.20
C HIS A 4 18.98 -113.65 -33.69
N ASP A 5 18.43 -112.71 -32.90
CA ASP A 5 17.85 -111.38 -33.15
C ASP A 5 17.84 -110.49 -31.88
N GLU A 6 18.09 -109.20 -32.07
CA GLU A 6 17.71 -108.09 -31.18
C GLU A 6 16.30 -107.62 -31.55
N GLU A 7 15.44 -107.31 -30.57
CA GLU A 7 14.35 -106.36 -30.82
C GLU A 7 14.03 -105.52 -29.58
N ALA A 8 13.88 -104.22 -29.83
CA ALA A 8 13.70 -103.13 -28.90
C ALA A 8 12.21 -102.82 -28.66
N ALA A 9 11.98 -101.97 -27.67
CA ALA A 9 10.69 -101.49 -27.18
C ALA A 9 9.78 -100.82 -28.24
N ALA A 10 8.46 -100.99 -28.05
CA ALA A 10 7.44 -100.08 -28.54
C ALA A 10 6.24 -100.05 -27.57
N ASP A 11 5.78 -98.84 -27.27
CA ASP A 11 4.68 -98.48 -26.38
C ASP A 11 3.31 -99.05 -26.80
N ALA A 12 2.46 -99.38 -25.82
CA ALA A 12 1.02 -99.56 -26.02
C ALA A 12 0.25 -98.88 -24.87
N GLU A 13 -0.44 -97.79 -25.22
CA GLU A 13 -1.41 -97.10 -24.37
C GLU A 13 -2.64 -97.99 -24.13
N GLU A 14 -2.95 -98.31 -22.88
CA GLU A 14 -4.21 -98.98 -22.52
C GLU A 14 -5.37 -97.97 -22.47
N ALA A 15 -6.33 -98.14 -23.38
CA ALA A 15 -7.57 -97.39 -23.45
C ALA A 15 -8.47 -97.66 -22.22
N CYS A 16 -8.70 -96.63 -21.41
CA CYS A 16 -9.70 -96.64 -20.33
C CYS A 16 -11.12 -96.54 -20.92
N TYR A 17 -11.85 -97.66 -20.93
CA TYR A 17 -13.28 -97.64 -21.20
C TYR A 17 -14.06 -97.20 -19.95
N PRO A 18 -15.06 -96.30 -20.06
CA PRO A 18 -15.89 -95.91 -18.92
C PRO A 18 -16.79 -97.07 -18.49
N ALA A 19 -16.51 -97.68 -17.34
CA ALA A 19 -17.35 -98.69 -16.73
C ALA A 19 -18.61 -98.04 -16.12
N ASN A 20 -19.77 -98.61 -16.45
CA ASN A 20 -21.07 -98.10 -16.00
C ASN A 20 -21.27 -98.38 -14.50
N ILE A 21 -21.35 -97.32 -13.68
CA ILE A 21 -21.48 -97.34 -12.21
C ILE A 21 -22.67 -98.18 -11.72
N MET A 22 -23.68 -98.40 -12.57
CA MET A 22 -24.85 -99.25 -12.32
C MET A 22 -24.53 -100.75 -12.17
N PHE A 23 -23.30 -101.19 -12.42
CA PHE A 23 -22.88 -102.60 -12.24
C PHE A 23 -21.65 -102.76 -11.34
N ASP A 24 -21.14 -101.68 -10.74
CA ASP A 24 -20.01 -101.76 -9.82
C ASP A 24 -20.43 -102.38 -8.48
N ARG A 25 -19.74 -103.47 -8.09
CA ARG A 25 -19.97 -104.21 -6.84
C ARG A 25 -19.56 -103.42 -5.60
N ARG A 26 -18.76 -102.36 -5.76
CA ARG A 26 -18.35 -101.47 -4.66
C ARG A 26 -19.42 -100.44 -4.30
N VAL A 27 -20.41 -100.25 -5.17
CA VAL A 27 -21.48 -99.27 -4.96
C VAL A 27 -22.68 -99.96 -4.31
N VAL A 28 -22.83 -99.75 -3.00
CA VAL A 28 -23.97 -100.26 -2.22
C VAL A 28 -25.23 -99.46 -2.59
N ARG A 29 -26.23 -100.15 -3.12
CA ARG A 29 -27.50 -99.54 -3.55
C ARG A 29 -28.56 -99.76 -2.47
N GLY A 30 -28.84 -98.74 -1.67
CA GLY A 30 -29.87 -98.79 -0.62
C GLY A 30 -29.58 -97.86 0.55
N ASN A 31 -30.61 -97.55 1.35
CA ASN A 31 -30.52 -96.70 2.53
C ASN A 31 -29.77 -97.42 3.67
N THR A 32 -28.68 -96.84 4.17
CA THR A 32 -27.72 -97.46 5.10
C THR A 32 -28.10 -97.37 6.59
N TYR A 33 -29.31 -96.91 6.93
CA TYR A 33 -29.70 -96.62 8.32
C TYR A 33 -30.52 -97.70 9.06
N ALA A 34 -30.82 -98.86 8.46
CA ALA A 34 -31.78 -99.82 9.03
C ALA A 34 -31.22 -101.21 9.43
N ALA A 35 -29.92 -101.32 9.74
CA ALA A 35 -29.38 -102.57 10.29
C ALA A 35 -28.65 -102.30 11.61
N ARG A 36 -29.39 -102.40 12.71
CA ARG A 36 -28.80 -102.57 14.05
C ARG A 36 -28.10 -103.92 14.10
N VAL A 37 -26.82 -103.91 14.44
CA VAL A 37 -25.99 -105.10 14.67
C VAL A 37 -26.19 -105.54 16.13
N LEU A 38 -26.51 -106.81 16.35
CA LEU A 38 -26.28 -107.52 17.61
C LEU A 38 -25.17 -108.57 17.37
N PRO A 39 -24.32 -108.88 18.38
CA PRO A 39 -23.15 -109.74 18.21
C PRO A 39 -23.52 -111.24 18.27
N ALA A 40 -22.74 -112.05 17.56
CA ALA A 40 -22.89 -113.50 17.45
C ALA A 40 -22.05 -114.25 18.49
N GLU A 41 -22.60 -115.34 19.02
CA GLU A 41 -21.86 -116.48 19.59
C GLU A 41 -21.96 -117.71 18.67
N PRO A 42 -21.00 -118.65 18.74
CA PRO A 42 -20.77 -119.64 17.68
C PRO A 42 -21.51 -120.96 17.92
N ALA A 43 -22.07 -121.53 16.85
CA ALA A 43 -22.54 -122.91 16.82
C ALA A 43 -21.82 -123.70 15.71
N ILE A 44 -21.33 -124.86 16.12
CA ILE A 44 -20.46 -125.79 15.41
C ILE A 44 -21.30 -126.91 14.74
N LEU A 45 -20.89 -127.30 13.51
CA LEU A 45 -21.15 -128.57 12.77
C LEU A 45 -22.64 -128.92 12.47
N SER A 46 -23.06 -129.43 11.31
CA SER A 46 -22.44 -130.39 10.41
C SER A 46 -23.11 -130.41 9.01
N SER A 47 -22.31 -130.80 8.03
CA SER A 47 -22.57 -130.99 6.59
C SER A 47 -23.42 -132.20 6.21
N SER A 48 -24.29 -132.04 5.20
CA SER A 48 -24.47 -132.90 4.00
C SER A 48 -25.83 -132.57 3.37
N GLY A 49 -25.91 -132.00 2.14
CA GLY A 49 -26.04 -132.78 0.89
C GLY A 49 -27.25 -133.73 0.95
N GLY A 50 -28.30 -133.65 0.15
CA GLY A 50 -28.57 -133.03 -1.13
C GLY A 50 -29.58 -133.92 -1.87
N LYS A 51 -30.47 -133.29 -2.68
CA LYS A 51 -31.42 -133.87 -3.65
C LYS A 51 -32.72 -134.50 -3.14
N GLY A 52 -33.82 -133.91 -3.60
CA GLY A 52 -34.57 -134.52 -4.71
C GLY A 52 -36.04 -134.85 -4.45
N GLY A 53 -36.90 -134.32 -5.32
CA GLY A 53 -38.24 -134.83 -5.64
C GLY A 53 -39.31 -134.62 -4.55
N ALA A 54 -40.60 -134.53 -4.83
CA ALA A 54 -41.39 -134.34 -6.04
C ALA A 54 -42.84 -134.28 -5.54
N SER A 55 -43.66 -133.48 -6.23
CA SER A 55 -45.08 -133.76 -6.52
C SER A 55 -46.11 -133.86 -5.37
N GLY A 56 -47.30 -133.30 -5.64
CA GLY A 56 -48.55 -133.76 -5.02
C GLY A 56 -49.25 -132.69 -4.19
N THR A 57 -49.83 -131.66 -4.81
CA THR A 57 -51.27 -131.59 -5.12
C THR A 57 -52.23 -131.89 -3.96
N ARG A 58 -53.05 -130.87 -3.65
CA ARG A 58 -54.46 -130.94 -3.17
C ARG A 58 -54.64 -131.56 -1.77
N SER A 59 -55.53 -131.12 -0.90
CA SER A 59 -56.51 -130.05 -0.87
C SER A 59 -57.25 -130.21 0.47
N LYS A 60 -57.89 -129.12 0.92
CA LYS A 60 -59.05 -129.06 1.83
C LYS A 60 -58.80 -129.18 3.34
N ALA A 61 -59.03 -128.02 3.96
CA ALA A 61 -59.69 -127.80 5.24
C ALA A 61 -60.86 -128.75 5.52
N THR A 62 -61.09 -129.12 6.78
CA THR A 62 -61.95 -128.40 7.75
C THR A 62 -62.15 -129.24 9.01
N ALA A 63 -62.25 -128.56 10.16
CA ALA A 63 -63.00 -128.96 11.37
C ALA A 63 -62.50 -130.22 12.11
N SER A 64 -62.61 -130.40 13.42
CA SER A 64 -62.98 -129.62 14.62
C SER A 64 -62.92 -130.66 15.76
N ALA A 65 -62.83 -130.19 17.01
CA ALA A 65 -63.08 -130.95 18.24
C ALA A 65 -61.95 -131.92 18.69
N GLN A 66 -61.24 -131.71 19.80
CA GLN A 66 -61.60 -131.55 21.22
C GLN A 66 -61.43 -132.89 21.99
N GLN A 67 -60.71 -132.79 23.12
CA GLN A 67 -60.54 -133.76 24.22
C GLN A 67 -59.74 -135.04 23.92
N GLN A 68 -58.54 -135.24 24.49
CA GLN A 68 -58.18 -135.54 25.89
C GLN A 68 -58.68 -136.90 26.42
N ALA A 69 -57.76 -137.57 27.12
CA ALA A 69 -57.83 -138.85 27.85
C ALA A 69 -57.87 -140.10 26.93
N GLY A 70 -57.12 -141.17 27.15
CA GLY A 70 -56.38 -141.62 28.31
C GLY A 70 -56.57 -143.14 28.45
N ARG A 71 -55.54 -143.90 28.06
CA ARG A 71 -55.14 -145.23 28.59
C ARG A 71 -56.09 -146.45 28.41
N ALA A 72 -55.61 -147.47 27.70
CA ALA A 72 -55.65 -148.88 28.12
C ALA A 72 -54.74 -149.75 27.20
N PRO A 73 -54.09 -150.81 27.74
CA PRO A 73 -53.13 -151.64 27.01
C PRO A 73 -53.83 -152.59 26.02
N HIS A 74 -53.28 -152.71 24.81
CA HIS A 74 -53.75 -153.68 23.82
C HIS A 74 -53.24 -155.08 24.20
N THR A 75 -54.12 -156.08 24.20
CA THR A 75 -53.78 -157.51 24.33
C THR A 75 -52.93 -157.96 23.13
N PRO A 76 -51.96 -158.87 23.30
CA PRO A 76 -51.06 -159.27 22.21
C PRO A 76 -51.82 -159.95 21.06
N ASP A 77 -51.34 -159.74 19.83
CA ASP A 77 -51.98 -160.25 18.62
C ASP A 77 -52.01 -161.78 18.54
N PRO A 78 -53.05 -162.37 17.93
CA PRO A 78 -53.16 -163.82 17.72
C PRO A 78 -52.00 -164.41 16.92
N VAL A 79 -51.43 -165.52 17.40
CA VAL A 79 -50.43 -166.32 16.66
C VAL A 79 -51.02 -166.83 15.33
N GLN A 80 -50.25 -166.68 14.25
CA GLN A 80 -50.68 -167.03 12.89
C GLN A 80 -51.23 -168.47 12.81
N GLY A 81 -52.45 -168.61 12.27
CA GLY A 81 -53.12 -169.90 12.07
C GLY A 81 -54.20 -170.26 13.09
N ARG A 82 -54.45 -169.43 14.11
CA ARG A 82 -55.61 -169.57 15.03
C ARG A 82 -56.38 -168.27 15.14
N ARG A 83 -57.71 -168.35 15.03
CA ARG A 83 -58.62 -167.22 15.31
C ARG A 83 -58.97 -167.23 16.79
N HIS A 84 -58.98 -166.06 17.41
CA HIS A 84 -59.58 -165.91 18.73
C HIS A 84 -61.10 -166.10 18.59
N MET A 85 -61.69 -166.78 19.55
CA MET A 85 -63.13 -167.00 19.65
C MET A 85 -63.58 -166.39 20.97
N ASP A 86 -64.51 -165.46 20.89
CA ASP A 86 -65.05 -164.78 22.06
C ASP A 86 -65.92 -165.76 22.85
N ILE A 87 -65.59 -165.96 24.13
CA ILE A 87 -66.38 -166.76 25.06
C ILE A 87 -67.44 -165.83 25.65
N GLN A 88 -68.69 -166.26 25.65
CA GLN A 88 -69.81 -165.48 26.17
C GLN A 88 -69.69 -165.33 27.69
N THR A 89 -69.12 -164.21 28.14
CA THR A 89 -68.99 -163.81 29.55
C THR A 89 -70.13 -162.89 29.99
N ASP A 90 -71.26 -162.90 29.29
CA ASP A 90 -72.46 -162.19 29.72
C ASP A 90 -73.00 -162.88 30.98
N VAL A 91 -73.16 -162.11 32.06
CA VAL A 91 -73.80 -162.56 33.30
C VAL A 91 -75.28 -162.81 32.99
N PHE A 92 -75.61 -164.08 32.77
CA PHE A 92 -76.95 -164.57 32.44
C PHE A 92 -77.75 -164.84 33.73
N LEU A 93 -77.95 -163.79 34.55
CA LEU A 93 -78.73 -163.84 35.79
C LEU A 93 -79.74 -162.68 35.80
N GLU A 94 -81.02 -163.03 35.85
CA GLU A 94 -82.14 -162.09 36.06
C GLU A 94 -82.21 -161.72 37.54
N GLU A 95 -82.05 -160.44 37.87
CA GLU A 95 -82.29 -159.95 39.22
C GLU A 95 -83.80 -159.74 39.44
N LEU A 96 -84.39 -160.60 40.27
CA LEU A 96 -85.76 -160.50 40.76
C LEU A 96 -85.87 -159.34 41.78
N TYR A 97 -86.73 -158.36 41.47
CA TYR A 97 -87.10 -157.27 42.37
C TYR A 97 -88.16 -157.76 43.38
N ASP A 98 -87.76 -158.25 44.54
CA ASP A 98 -88.64 -158.24 45.71
C ASP A 98 -87.84 -158.25 47.02
N THR A 99 -88.24 -157.40 47.96
CA THR A 99 -87.50 -157.08 49.20
C THR A 99 -87.99 -157.98 50.33
N ALA A 100 -87.09 -158.62 51.08
CA ALA A 100 -87.44 -159.31 52.33
C ALA A 100 -86.81 -158.60 53.55
N PRO A 101 -87.57 -158.38 54.64
CA PRO A 101 -87.16 -157.52 55.76
C PRO A 101 -86.17 -158.20 56.72
N GLU A 102 -85.26 -157.37 57.25
CA GLU A 102 -84.22 -157.73 58.22
C GLU A 102 -84.79 -157.91 59.64
N ALA A 103 -84.18 -158.82 60.43
CA ALA A 103 -84.43 -158.96 61.86
C ALA A 103 -83.12 -159.35 62.60
N ASP A 104 -82.70 -158.49 63.52
CA ASP A 104 -81.50 -158.66 64.35
C ASP A 104 -81.71 -159.66 65.50
N VAL A 105 -80.67 -160.46 65.80
CA VAL A 105 -80.61 -161.36 66.97
C VAL A 105 -79.20 -161.30 67.58
N ALA A 106 -79.11 -160.97 68.87
CA ALA A 106 -77.86 -160.95 69.63
C ALA A 106 -77.68 -162.23 70.48
N ALA A 107 -76.44 -162.72 70.61
CA ALA A 107 -76.05 -163.77 71.55
C ALA A 107 -74.61 -163.57 72.08
N GLN A 108 -74.40 -163.92 73.34
CA GLN A 108 -73.21 -163.71 74.18
C GLN A 108 -72.58 -165.08 74.52
N THR A 109 -71.26 -165.28 74.30
CA THR A 109 -70.43 -166.29 75.01
C THR A 109 -68.91 -166.05 74.87
N ASP A 110 -68.29 -165.86 76.04
CA ASP A 110 -66.92 -166.01 76.59
C ASP A 110 -65.60 -165.88 75.80
N GLU A 111 -64.63 -165.27 76.49
CA GLU A 111 -63.28 -164.83 76.07
C GLU A 111 -62.21 -165.94 76.31
N PHE A 112 -61.68 -166.52 75.22
CA PHE A 112 -60.61 -167.53 75.26
C PHE A 112 -59.22 -166.87 75.31
N LEU A 113 -58.47 -167.04 76.42
CA LEU A 113 -57.06 -166.62 76.50
C LEU A 113 -56.14 -167.72 75.96
N GLU A 114 -55.36 -167.40 74.93
CA GLU A 114 -54.37 -168.30 74.31
C GLU A 114 -53.12 -168.48 75.18
N ARG A 115 -52.64 -169.73 75.30
CA ARG A 115 -51.39 -170.09 75.97
C ARG A 115 -50.20 -169.52 75.15
N PRO A 116 -49.22 -168.83 75.76
CA PRO A 116 -48.10 -168.31 74.99
C PRO A 116 -47.30 -169.44 74.32
N PRO A 117 -46.86 -169.25 73.06
CA PRO A 117 -46.13 -170.25 72.31
C PRO A 117 -44.79 -170.55 72.98
N THR A 118 -44.42 -171.83 73.03
CA THR A 118 -43.13 -172.25 73.60
C THR A 118 -41.99 -171.75 72.70
N PRO A 119 -40.91 -171.14 73.26
CA PRO A 119 -39.85 -170.54 72.46
C PRO A 119 -39.10 -171.60 71.64
N ALA A 120 -38.84 -171.28 70.36
CA ALA A 120 -38.13 -172.15 69.45
C ALA A 120 -36.65 -172.30 69.85
N PHE A 121 -36.16 -173.52 69.90
CA PHE A 121 -34.75 -173.82 70.18
C PHE A 121 -33.87 -173.41 68.99
N VAL A 122 -32.98 -172.43 69.19
CA VAL A 122 -31.99 -171.98 68.19
C VAL A 122 -30.61 -172.53 68.57
N PRO A 123 -29.98 -173.38 67.73
CA PRO A 123 -28.63 -173.86 67.97
C PRO A 123 -27.61 -172.72 67.97
N ALA A 124 -26.57 -172.80 68.81
CA ALA A 124 -25.47 -171.83 68.81
C ALA A 124 -24.69 -171.90 67.49
N LYS A 125 -24.44 -170.74 66.85
CA LYS A 125 -23.59 -170.66 65.65
C LYS A 125 -22.15 -171.04 66.02
N SER A 126 -21.59 -172.10 65.44
CA SER A 126 -20.17 -172.41 65.53
C SER A 126 -19.47 -172.09 64.20
N GLY A 127 -18.76 -170.97 64.16
CA GLY A 127 -17.88 -170.52 63.08
C GLY A 127 -17.01 -169.37 63.59
N LEU A 128 -15.78 -169.23 63.07
CA LEU A 128 -14.92 -168.09 63.39
C LEU A 128 -15.28 -166.93 62.46
N ASP A 129 -15.75 -165.82 63.04
CA ASP A 129 -16.06 -164.62 62.28
C ASP A 129 -14.77 -163.85 61.96
N ALA A 130 -14.56 -163.52 60.68
CA ALA A 130 -13.45 -162.69 60.22
C ALA A 130 -14.00 -161.46 59.49
N ALA A 131 -13.47 -160.29 59.80
CA ALA A 131 -13.75 -159.05 59.09
C ALA A 131 -12.46 -158.55 58.44
N THR A 132 -12.52 -158.27 57.14
CA THR A 132 -11.44 -157.63 56.39
C THR A 132 -11.89 -156.21 56.06
N GLN A 133 -11.12 -155.22 56.50
CA GLN A 133 -11.35 -153.81 56.22
C GLN A 133 -10.12 -153.23 55.53
N ILE A 134 -10.36 -152.42 54.50
CA ILE A 134 -9.33 -151.64 53.82
C ILE A 134 -9.18 -150.31 54.58
N GLU A 135 -7.95 -149.98 54.96
CA GLU A 135 -7.60 -148.74 55.65
C GLU A 135 -7.35 -147.58 54.69
N GLN A 136 -7.42 -146.34 55.19
CA GLN A 136 -7.17 -145.15 54.38
C GLN A 136 -5.74 -145.15 53.83
N GLY A 137 -5.62 -145.20 52.49
CA GLY A 137 -4.35 -145.19 51.76
C GLY A 137 -3.90 -146.55 51.21
N ASP A 138 -4.58 -147.66 51.53
CA ASP A 138 -4.16 -149.02 51.14
C ASP A 138 -4.39 -149.33 49.64
N LEU A 139 -5.28 -148.58 48.96
CA LEU A 139 -5.53 -148.66 47.51
C LEU A 139 -5.17 -147.38 46.75
N PHE A 140 -4.36 -146.50 47.34
CA PHE A 140 -3.97 -145.26 46.66
C PHE A 140 -2.95 -145.55 45.54
N ASP A 141 -3.30 -145.20 44.31
CA ASP A 141 -2.40 -145.21 43.15
C ASP A 141 -2.06 -143.77 42.77
N PHE A 142 -0.80 -143.39 42.94
CA PHE A 142 -0.34 -142.02 42.70
C PHE A 142 -0.47 -141.63 41.22
N ASP A 143 -0.15 -142.55 40.31
CA ASP A 143 -0.10 -142.23 38.88
C ASP A 143 -1.50 -141.96 38.32
N LEU A 144 -2.52 -142.69 38.82
CA LEU A 144 -3.93 -142.47 38.47
C LEU A 144 -4.49 -141.17 39.06
N GLU A 145 -4.15 -140.87 40.32
CA GLU A 145 -4.74 -139.73 41.03
C GLU A 145 -4.06 -138.39 40.68
N VAL A 146 -2.81 -138.39 40.21
CA VAL A 146 -2.09 -137.18 39.80
C VAL A 146 -2.42 -136.74 38.37
N GLU A 147 -2.90 -137.66 37.52
CA GLU A 147 -3.19 -137.40 36.11
C GLU A 147 -4.19 -136.24 35.90
N PRO A 148 -5.34 -136.16 36.61
CA PRO A 148 -6.26 -135.03 36.48
C PRO A 148 -5.67 -133.70 37.00
N LEU A 149 -4.80 -133.76 38.01
CA LEU A 149 -4.15 -132.57 38.57
C LEU A 149 -3.14 -131.99 37.58
N LEU A 150 -2.33 -132.84 36.95
CA LEU A 150 -1.37 -132.44 35.93
C LEU A 150 -2.07 -131.93 34.68
N GLU A 151 -3.15 -132.57 34.24
CA GLU A 151 -3.93 -132.10 33.08
C GLU A 151 -4.46 -130.68 33.30
N VAL A 152 -5.06 -130.42 34.47
CA VAL A 152 -5.57 -129.08 34.80
C VAL A 152 -4.44 -128.07 34.94
N LEU A 153 -3.31 -128.45 35.55
CA LEU A 153 -2.19 -127.53 35.76
C LEU A 153 -1.53 -127.17 34.43
N VAL A 154 -1.23 -128.16 33.59
CA VAL A 154 -0.64 -127.94 32.26
C VAL A 154 -1.61 -127.17 31.37
N GLY A 155 -2.90 -127.55 31.37
CA GLY A 155 -3.93 -126.85 30.62
C GLY A 155 -4.03 -125.37 30.99
N LYS A 156 -4.11 -125.06 32.29
CA LYS A 156 -4.16 -123.68 32.78
C LYS A 156 -2.90 -122.89 32.45
N VAL A 157 -1.71 -123.47 32.61
CA VAL A 157 -0.45 -122.77 32.32
C VAL A 157 -0.31 -122.49 30.84
N LEU A 158 -0.69 -123.42 29.96
CA LEU A 158 -0.67 -123.21 28.52
C LEU A 158 -1.71 -122.18 28.07
N GLU A 159 -2.92 -122.23 28.62
CA GLU A 159 -3.98 -121.28 28.31
C GLU A 159 -3.62 -119.87 28.79
N GLN A 160 -3.13 -119.73 30.03
CA GLN A 160 -2.65 -118.45 30.57
C GLN A 160 -1.48 -117.91 29.75
N GLY A 161 -0.47 -118.73 29.45
CA GLY A 161 0.66 -118.32 28.64
C GLY A 161 0.26 -117.90 27.23
N LEU A 162 -0.71 -118.58 26.61
CA LEU A 162 -1.22 -118.19 25.30
C LEU A 162 -1.96 -116.84 25.35
N MET A 163 -2.80 -116.62 26.36
CA MET A 163 -3.51 -115.35 26.54
C MET A 163 -2.54 -114.20 26.78
N GLU A 164 -1.54 -114.37 27.64
CA GLU A 164 -0.53 -113.34 27.93
C GLU A 164 0.27 -112.96 26.67
N VAL A 165 0.73 -113.94 25.89
CA VAL A 165 1.46 -113.67 24.65
C VAL A 165 0.60 -112.94 23.62
N LEU A 166 -0.68 -113.32 23.48
CA LEU A 166 -1.60 -112.63 22.57
C LEU A 166 -1.83 -111.17 23.01
N GLU A 167 -2.05 -110.94 24.31
CA GLU A 167 -2.21 -109.59 24.86
C GLU A 167 -0.94 -108.74 24.65
N GLU A 168 0.24 -109.31 24.87
CA GLU A 168 1.51 -108.63 24.63
C GLU A 168 1.72 -108.26 23.16
N GLU A 169 1.41 -109.18 22.24
CA GLU A 169 1.50 -108.92 20.80
C GLU A 169 0.51 -107.84 20.34
N GLU A 170 -0.72 -107.85 20.84
CA GLU A 170 -1.73 -106.82 20.55
C GLU A 170 -1.30 -105.45 21.09
N LEU A 171 -0.83 -105.38 22.33
CA LEU A 171 -0.31 -104.14 22.92
C LEU A 171 0.91 -103.62 22.15
N ALA A 172 1.81 -104.52 21.72
CA ALA A 172 2.96 -104.15 20.90
C ALA A 172 2.54 -103.63 19.53
N ALA A 173 1.55 -104.26 18.88
CA ALA A 173 1.00 -103.81 17.61
C ALA A 173 0.34 -102.42 17.73
N MET A 174 -0.46 -102.20 18.77
CA MET A 174 -1.08 -100.89 19.04
C MET A 174 -0.04 -99.81 19.29
N ARG A 175 1.00 -100.08 20.09
CA ARG A 175 2.10 -99.13 20.33
C ARG A 175 2.86 -98.79 19.05
N ARG A 176 3.16 -99.77 18.20
CA ARG A 176 3.80 -99.56 16.89
C ARG A 176 2.94 -98.66 16.00
N HIS A 177 1.63 -98.89 15.99
CA HIS A 177 0.69 -98.11 15.21
C HIS A 177 0.59 -96.65 15.71
N GLN A 178 0.48 -96.45 17.03
CA GLN A 178 0.50 -95.12 17.64
C GLN A 178 1.79 -94.37 17.34
N ALA A 179 2.96 -95.00 17.54
CA ALA A 179 4.25 -94.39 17.26
C ALA A 179 4.40 -94.00 15.78
N HIS A 180 3.90 -94.83 14.85
CA HIS A 180 3.88 -94.49 13.43
C HIS A 180 3.02 -93.24 13.16
N PHE A 181 1.79 -93.18 13.70
CA PHE A 181 0.93 -92.02 13.53
C PHE A 181 1.49 -90.75 14.17
N GLU A 182 2.10 -90.85 15.35
CA GLU A 182 2.74 -89.72 16.00
C GLU A 182 3.92 -89.20 15.19
N ALA A 183 4.71 -90.10 14.59
CA ALA A 183 5.81 -89.72 13.70
C ALA A 183 5.30 -89.00 12.45
N VAL A 184 4.25 -89.53 11.80
CA VAL A 184 3.61 -88.88 10.64
C VAL A 184 3.06 -87.52 11.01
N ARG A 185 2.30 -87.43 12.11
CA ARG A 185 1.72 -86.17 12.60
C ARG A 185 2.79 -85.14 12.95
N ALA A 186 3.87 -85.55 13.59
CA ALA A 186 4.99 -84.66 13.91
C ALA A 186 5.67 -84.14 12.63
N ALA A 187 5.86 -85.00 11.62
CA ALA A 187 6.41 -84.61 10.33
C ALA A 187 5.50 -83.61 9.59
N GLU A 188 4.19 -83.87 9.58
CA GLU A 188 3.18 -82.98 8.99
C GLU A 188 3.14 -81.62 9.70
N LEU A 189 3.19 -81.61 11.03
CA LEU A 189 3.20 -80.38 11.83
C LEU A 189 4.44 -79.53 11.51
N VAL A 190 5.62 -80.15 11.43
CA VAL A 190 6.86 -79.44 11.05
C VAL A 190 6.77 -78.91 9.62
N ALA A 191 6.21 -79.68 8.68
CA ALA A 191 6.01 -79.23 7.31
C ALA A 191 5.04 -78.03 7.24
N ALA A 192 3.92 -78.09 7.96
CA ALA A 192 2.94 -77.01 8.04
C ALA A 192 3.55 -75.74 8.64
N GLN A 193 4.30 -75.84 9.74
CA GLN A 193 4.99 -74.69 10.34
C GLN A 193 6.02 -74.06 9.39
N ARG A 194 6.75 -74.88 8.62
CA ARG A 194 7.69 -74.37 7.60
C ARG A 194 6.97 -73.59 6.50
N LEU A 195 5.83 -74.09 6.02
CA LEU A 195 5.01 -73.40 5.02
C LEU A 195 4.41 -72.10 5.58
N GLU A 196 3.85 -72.13 6.78
CA GLU A 196 3.28 -70.95 7.43
C GLU A 196 4.35 -69.86 7.67
N ALA A 197 5.54 -70.23 8.15
CA ALA A 197 6.64 -69.29 8.32
C ALA A 197 7.10 -68.68 6.98
N ALA A 198 7.12 -69.48 5.90
CA ALA A 198 7.45 -68.98 4.57
C ALA A 198 6.37 -68.02 4.04
N GLU A 199 5.08 -68.31 4.27
CA GLU A 199 3.98 -67.41 3.90
C GLU A 199 4.00 -66.12 4.71
N ARG A 200 4.23 -66.18 6.04
CA ARG A 200 4.37 -65.00 6.88
C ARG A 200 5.48 -64.08 6.36
N ARG A 201 6.66 -64.63 6.02
CA ARG A 201 7.77 -63.86 5.42
C ARG A 201 7.36 -63.20 4.10
N LYS A 202 6.69 -63.93 3.21
CA LYS A 202 6.20 -63.38 1.92
C LYS A 202 5.17 -62.27 2.14
N MET A 203 4.26 -62.43 3.09
CA MET A 203 3.24 -61.44 3.42
C MET A 203 3.86 -60.19 4.02
N GLU A 204 4.80 -60.32 4.96
CA GLU A 204 5.56 -59.20 5.53
C GLU A 204 6.34 -58.43 4.46
N GLU A 205 7.00 -59.13 3.54
CA GLU A 205 7.71 -58.48 2.42
C GLU A 205 6.75 -57.76 1.48
N ARG A 206 5.63 -58.40 1.12
CA ARG A 206 4.58 -57.79 0.29
C ARG A 206 4.02 -56.53 0.94
N GLU A 207 3.73 -56.57 2.23
CA GLU A 207 3.26 -55.40 2.98
C GLU A 207 4.31 -54.28 3.02
N ARG A 208 5.59 -54.62 3.25
CA ARG A 208 6.68 -53.63 3.22
C ARG A 208 6.78 -52.95 1.87
N ARG A 209 6.74 -53.71 0.77
CA ARG A 209 6.75 -53.16 -0.59
C ARG A 209 5.52 -52.30 -0.87
N LEU A 210 4.34 -52.73 -0.43
CA LEU A 210 3.11 -51.96 -0.59
C LEU A 210 3.16 -50.62 0.18
N ARG A 211 3.70 -50.62 1.40
CA ARG A 211 3.90 -49.39 2.19
C ARG A 211 4.87 -48.44 1.47
N GLN A 212 6.00 -48.95 1.00
CA GLN A 212 6.99 -48.16 0.26
C GLN A 212 6.39 -47.55 -1.02
N GLU A 213 5.64 -48.32 -1.82
CA GLU A 213 5.00 -47.80 -3.02
C GLU A 213 3.90 -46.76 -2.70
N ARG A 214 3.14 -46.95 -1.62
CA ARG A 214 2.17 -45.95 -1.15
C ARG A 214 2.86 -44.64 -0.78
N GLU A 215 3.93 -44.69 0.02
CA GLU A 215 4.71 -43.50 0.39
C GLU A 215 5.35 -42.84 -0.82
N ARG A 216 5.93 -43.62 -1.74
CA ARG A 216 6.51 -43.11 -2.99
C ARG A 216 5.46 -42.39 -3.82
N ARG A 217 4.27 -42.98 -3.99
CA ARG A 217 3.16 -42.38 -4.74
C ARG A 217 2.63 -41.10 -4.10
N GLU A 218 2.56 -41.05 -2.77
CA GLU A 218 2.19 -39.83 -2.05
C GLU A 218 3.23 -38.72 -2.28
N ARG A 219 4.52 -39.03 -2.09
CA ARG A 219 5.62 -38.09 -2.33
C ARG A 219 5.61 -37.57 -3.75
N GLU A 220 5.45 -38.45 -4.74
CA GLU A 220 5.34 -38.08 -6.15
C GLU A 220 4.15 -37.14 -6.39
N ARG A 221 2.98 -37.43 -5.81
CA ARG A 221 1.79 -36.57 -5.92
C ARG A 221 2.07 -35.17 -5.35
N VAL A 222 2.68 -35.09 -4.16
CA VAL A 222 3.01 -33.81 -3.51
C VAL A 222 4.03 -33.03 -4.34
N VAL A 223 5.09 -33.69 -4.81
CA VAL A 223 6.12 -33.05 -5.65
C VAL A 223 5.52 -32.56 -6.96
N ARG A 224 4.71 -33.38 -7.64
CA ARG A 224 4.04 -32.99 -8.89
C ARG A 224 3.13 -31.78 -8.68
N ALA A 225 2.37 -31.74 -7.59
CA ALA A 225 1.53 -30.59 -7.26
C ALA A 225 2.38 -29.33 -6.98
N LYS A 226 3.48 -29.46 -6.24
CA LYS A 226 4.39 -28.34 -5.96
C LYS A 226 5.06 -27.79 -7.22
N VAL A 227 5.53 -28.67 -8.11
CA VAL A 227 6.14 -28.28 -9.39
C VAL A 227 5.12 -27.59 -10.29
N ALA A 228 3.91 -28.14 -10.40
CA ALA A 228 2.83 -27.52 -11.16
C ALA A 228 2.45 -26.13 -10.60
N ALA A 229 2.31 -26.01 -9.28
CA ALA A 229 2.02 -24.73 -8.63
C ALA A 229 3.16 -23.72 -8.83
N SER A 230 4.42 -24.14 -8.74
CA SER A 230 5.58 -23.26 -8.97
C SER A 230 5.66 -22.80 -10.42
N ALA A 231 5.41 -23.68 -11.39
CA ALA A 231 5.40 -23.32 -12.80
C ALA A 231 4.25 -22.35 -13.11
N PHE A 232 3.05 -22.62 -12.57
CA PHE A 232 1.90 -21.74 -12.69
C PHE A 232 2.17 -20.37 -12.08
N ALA A 233 2.69 -20.31 -10.85
CA ALA A 233 3.02 -19.06 -10.17
C ALA A 233 4.05 -18.26 -10.95
N ARG A 234 5.10 -18.89 -11.50
CA ARG A 234 6.11 -18.20 -12.32
C ARG A 234 5.53 -17.63 -13.61
N GLY A 235 4.69 -18.39 -14.31
CA GLY A 235 3.99 -17.91 -15.51
C GLY A 235 3.04 -16.75 -15.22
N TYR A 236 2.24 -16.88 -14.15
CA TYR A 236 1.29 -15.86 -13.71
C TYR A 236 1.99 -14.58 -13.24
N LEU A 237 3.04 -14.70 -12.41
CA LEU A 237 3.81 -13.57 -11.91
C LEU A 237 4.51 -12.81 -13.03
N ASN A 238 5.10 -13.52 -14.01
CA ASN A 238 5.69 -12.87 -15.17
C ASN A 238 4.66 -12.06 -15.97
N GLY A 239 3.42 -12.56 -16.09
CA GLY A 239 2.33 -11.82 -16.72
C GLY A 239 1.91 -10.58 -15.94
N ILE A 240 1.77 -10.69 -14.61
CA ILE A 240 1.36 -9.57 -13.75
C ILE A 240 2.43 -8.50 -13.64
N ILE A 241 3.71 -8.89 -13.54
CA ILE A 241 4.82 -7.92 -13.43
C ILE A 241 4.74 -6.96 -14.61
N GLY A 242 4.64 -7.46 -15.84
CA GLY A 242 4.49 -6.61 -17.01
C GLY A 242 3.29 -5.66 -16.92
N SER A 243 2.10 -6.19 -16.57
CA SER A 243 0.90 -5.36 -16.48
C SER A 243 0.95 -4.33 -15.36
N VAL A 244 1.46 -4.69 -14.18
CA VAL A 244 1.57 -3.78 -13.03
C VAL A 244 2.59 -2.70 -13.29
N PHE A 245 3.77 -3.04 -13.84
CA PHE A 245 4.77 -2.04 -14.22
C PHE A 245 4.20 -1.07 -15.27
N GLN A 246 3.47 -1.55 -16.27
CA GLN A 246 2.80 -0.68 -17.25
C GLN A 246 1.76 0.21 -16.58
N THR A 247 0.90 -0.35 -15.73
CA THR A 247 -0.13 0.44 -15.01
C THR A 247 0.50 1.49 -14.10
N LEU A 248 1.62 1.16 -13.45
CA LEU A 248 2.34 2.05 -12.55
C LEU A 248 3.11 3.15 -13.31
N GLN A 249 3.55 2.84 -14.54
CA GLN A 249 4.12 3.80 -15.48
C GLN A 249 3.05 4.73 -16.06
N ASP A 250 1.90 4.18 -16.49
CA ASP A 250 0.77 4.95 -17.04
C ASP A 250 0.14 5.88 -16.00
N THR A 251 0.13 5.47 -14.72
CA THR A 251 -0.31 6.32 -13.60
C THR A 251 0.75 7.34 -13.18
N GLY A 252 1.94 7.33 -13.80
CA GLY A 252 2.98 8.33 -13.57
C GLY A 252 3.73 8.18 -12.24
N PHE A 253 3.69 7.01 -11.60
CA PHE A 253 4.43 6.79 -10.36
C PHE A 253 5.95 6.69 -10.60
N PHE A 254 6.35 6.15 -11.76
CA PHE A 254 7.73 6.23 -12.22
C PHE A 254 7.98 7.60 -12.86
N VAL A 255 8.43 8.56 -12.06
CA VAL A 255 8.88 9.87 -12.54
C VAL A 255 10.32 9.73 -13.03
N ASP A 256 10.65 10.34 -14.17
CA ASP A 256 12.02 10.41 -14.66
C ASP A 256 12.87 11.21 -13.65
N PRO A 257 13.97 10.64 -13.11
CA PRO A 257 14.85 11.37 -12.20
C PRO A 257 15.36 12.68 -12.80
N VAL A 258 15.57 12.75 -14.12
CA VAL A 258 16.02 13.96 -14.80
C VAL A 258 14.93 15.04 -14.79
N GLU A 259 13.68 14.68 -15.10
CA GLU A 259 12.56 15.63 -15.03
C GLU A 259 12.36 16.15 -13.61
N ARG A 260 12.53 15.28 -12.61
CA ARG A 260 12.43 15.67 -11.20
C ARG A 260 13.58 16.59 -10.78
N GLU A 261 14.81 16.28 -11.15
CA GLU A 261 15.97 17.15 -10.88
C GLU A 261 15.81 18.51 -11.57
N VAL A 262 15.31 18.53 -12.81
CA VAL A 262 15.03 19.78 -13.52
C VAL A 262 13.95 20.59 -12.78
N SER A 263 12.86 19.94 -12.37
CA SER A 263 11.74 20.58 -11.69
C SER A 263 12.09 21.06 -10.27
N GLU A 264 12.73 20.22 -9.45
CA GLU A 264 12.99 20.50 -8.03
C GLU A 264 14.28 21.30 -7.79
N VAL A 265 15.30 21.17 -8.66
CA VAL A 265 16.61 21.80 -8.45
C VAL A 265 16.88 22.90 -9.47
N PHE A 266 16.76 22.61 -10.76
CA PHE A 266 17.13 23.56 -11.81
C PHE A 266 16.13 24.72 -11.93
N MET A 267 14.82 24.46 -11.91
CA MET A 267 13.80 25.51 -12.06
C MET A 267 13.86 26.55 -10.93
N PRO A 268 13.97 26.16 -9.63
CA PRO A 268 14.18 27.14 -8.56
C PRO A 268 15.50 27.91 -8.71
N TRP A 269 16.60 27.23 -9.05
CA TRP A 269 17.88 27.89 -9.29
C TRP A 269 17.79 28.93 -10.44
N LEU A 270 17.10 28.58 -11.53
CA LEU A 270 16.90 29.48 -12.67
C LEU A 270 16.03 30.68 -12.28
N GLN A 271 14.98 30.45 -11.48
CA GLN A 271 14.13 31.51 -10.94
C GLN A 271 14.92 32.45 -10.03
N ASP A 272 15.75 31.92 -9.13
CA ASP A 272 16.62 32.71 -8.24
C ASP A 272 17.69 33.49 -9.02
N ALA A 273 18.28 32.87 -10.06
CA ALA A 273 19.24 33.53 -10.93
C ALA A 273 18.59 34.66 -11.75
N ALA A 274 17.37 34.45 -12.26
CA ALA A 274 16.59 35.47 -12.95
C ALA A 274 16.19 36.61 -12.00
N ALA A 275 15.73 36.29 -10.79
CA ALA A 275 15.44 37.28 -9.75
C ALA A 275 16.69 38.10 -9.41
N SER A 276 17.84 37.46 -9.21
CA SER A 276 19.12 38.14 -8.97
C SER A 276 19.57 39.03 -10.13
N HIS A 277 19.25 38.66 -11.37
CA HIS A 277 19.51 39.53 -12.53
C HIS A 277 18.57 40.74 -12.55
N LEU A 278 17.28 40.54 -12.26
CA LEU A 278 16.31 41.62 -12.14
C LEU A 278 16.66 42.58 -10.99
N GLU A 279 17.04 42.07 -9.83
CA GLU A 279 17.50 42.87 -8.70
C GLU A 279 18.75 43.69 -9.05
N ARG A 280 19.72 43.10 -9.76
CA ARG A 280 20.88 43.85 -10.29
C ARG A 280 20.46 44.94 -11.25
N SER A 281 19.52 44.68 -12.15
CA SER A 281 19.01 45.70 -13.07
C SER A 281 18.26 46.82 -12.34
N LEU A 282 17.44 46.50 -11.33
CA LEU A 282 16.73 47.47 -10.51
C LEU A 282 17.70 48.31 -9.66
N ALA A 283 18.74 47.69 -9.11
CA ALA A 283 19.80 48.40 -8.38
C ALA A 283 20.57 49.33 -9.32
N ALA A 284 20.91 48.88 -10.53
CA ALA A 284 21.55 49.71 -11.55
C ALA A 284 20.65 50.90 -11.93
N ASP A 285 19.36 50.67 -12.18
CA ASP A 285 18.39 51.74 -12.48
C ASP A 285 18.24 52.72 -11.31
N ALA A 286 18.25 52.23 -10.06
CA ALA A 286 18.19 53.08 -8.87
C ALA A 286 19.45 53.96 -8.74
N VAL A 287 20.64 53.39 -8.98
CA VAL A 287 21.90 54.14 -9.00
C VAL A 287 21.90 55.17 -10.12
N VAL A 288 21.45 54.82 -11.33
CA VAL A 288 21.35 55.74 -12.46
C VAL A 288 20.35 56.86 -12.15
N ARG A 289 19.18 56.56 -11.60
CA ARG A 289 18.20 57.58 -11.19
C ARG A 289 18.75 58.52 -10.12
N ARG A 290 19.48 57.99 -9.13
CA ARG A 290 20.16 58.80 -8.12
C ARG A 290 21.24 59.68 -8.74
N LEU A 291 22.06 59.12 -9.64
CA LEU A 291 23.09 59.88 -10.35
C LEU A 291 22.49 60.99 -11.22
N ILE A 292 21.36 60.73 -11.88
CA ILE A 292 20.62 61.76 -12.64
C ILE A 292 20.08 62.83 -11.68
N ALA A 293 19.49 62.44 -10.55
CA ALA A 293 19.01 63.40 -9.55
C ALA A 293 20.15 64.29 -9.03
N ASP A 294 21.28 63.69 -8.63
CA ASP A 294 22.47 64.40 -8.17
C ASP A 294 23.03 65.32 -9.29
N ALA A 295 23.09 64.84 -10.54
CA ALA A 295 23.51 65.65 -11.68
C ALA A 295 22.57 66.84 -11.95
N THR A 296 21.25 66.68 -11.78
CA THR A 296 20.30 67.80 -11.92
C THR A 296 20.43 68.82 -10.78
N LEU A 297 20.80 68.39 -9.57
CA LEU A 297 21.11 69.30 -8.46
C LEU A 297 22.39 70.08 -8.74
N LEU A 298 23.47 69.39 -9.14
CA LEU A 298 24.72 70.04 -9.55
C LEU A 298 24.50 71.02 -10.71
N LEU A 299 23.65 70.68 -11.68
CA LEU A 299 23.31 71.58 -12.78
C LEU A 299 22.53 72.80 -12.29
N LYS A 300 21.61 72.64 -11.34
CA LYS A 300 20.92 73.77 -10.69
C LYS A 300 21.90 74.66 -9.91
N GLU A 301 22.82 74.07 -9.16
CA GLU A 301 23.87 74.80 -8.43
C GLU A 301 24.81 75.54 -9.39
N GLN A 302 25.24 74.89 -10.47
CA GLN A 302 26.05 75.52 -11.52
C GLN A 302 25.31 76.65 -12.23
N LYS A 303 24.02 76.48 -12.53
CA LYS A 303 23.19 77.55 -13.10
C LYS A 303 23.00 78.70 -12.11
N ALA A 304 22.74 78.41 -10.84
CA ALA A 304 22.64 79.44 -9.80
C ALA A 304 23.98 80.19 -9.62
N ALA A 305 25.10 79.47 -9.65
CA ALA A 305 26.44 80.06 -9.61
C ALA A 305 26.74 80.88 -10.87
N ALA A 306 26.31 80.43 -12.05
CA ALA A 306 26.47 81.16 -13.30
C ALA A 306 25.59 82.42 -13.34
N VAL A 307 24.35 82.35 -12.83
CA VAL A 307 23.47 83.51 -12.65
C VAL A 307 24.10 84.47 -11.64
N ALA A 308 24.59 84.00 -10.49
CA ALA A 308 25.28 84.84 -9.51
C ALA A 308 26.57 85.48 -10.07
N ARG A 309 27.32 84.77 -10.92
CA ARG A 309 28.47 85.35 -11.65
C ARG A 309 28.02 86.39 -12.67
N ALA A 310 26.97 86.13 -13.44
CA ALA A 310 26.42 87.09 -14.39
C ALA A 310 25.83 88.33 -13.68
N ASP A 311 25.18 88.16 -12.54
CA ASP A 311 24.68 89.26 -11.70
C ASP A 311 25.84 90.07 -11.09
N ALA A 312 26.94 89.41 -10.70
CA ALA A 312 28.15 90.08 -10.22
C ALA A 312 28.88 90.84 -11.34
N GLU A 313 28.99 90.26 -12.54
CA GLU A 313 29.53 90.91 -13.73
C GLU A 313 28.64 92.08 -14.18
N ALA A 314 27.32 91.94 -14.13
CA ALA A 314 26.37 93.03 -14.42
C ALA A 314 26.44 94.14 -13.36
N ALA A 315 26.59 93.80 -12.08
CA ALA A 315 26.81 94.77 -11.02
C ALA A 315 28.15 95.50 -11.18
N ALA A 316 29.22 94.79 -11.57
CA ALA A 316 30.53 95.39 -11.88
C ALA A 316 30.45 96.29 -13.12
N ALA A 317 29.74 95.89 -14.18
CA ALA A 317 29.51 96.71 -15.37
C ALA A 317 28.65 97.95 -15.07
N ALA A 318 27.63 97.82 -14.21
CA ALA A 318 26.83 98.95 -13.76
C ALA A 318 27.65 99.93 -12.90
N ALA A 319 28.52 99.42 -12.01
CA ALA A 319 29.45 100.25 -11.24
C ALA A 319 30.47 100.96 -12.14
N ALA A 320 31.01 100.28 -13.16
CA ALA A 320 31.90 100.88 -14.15
C ALA A 320 31.18 101.93 -15.02
N ALA A 321 29.93 101.69 -15.40
CA ALA A 321 29.12 102.67 -16.14
C ALA A 321 28.78 103.90 -15.28
N ALA A 322 28.51 103.72 -13.98
CA ALA A 322 28.30 104.83 -13.05
C ALA A 322 29.59 105.65 -12.87
N ALA A 323 30.74 105.00 -12.69
CA ALA A 323 32.04 105.67 -12.62
C ALA A 323 32.40 106.41 -13.92
N ALA A 324 32.08 105.84 -15.09
CA ALA A 324 32.27 106.48 -16.38
C ALA A 324 31.34 107.69 -16.58
N ALA A 325 30.08 107.63 -16.10
CA ALA A 325 29.15 108.74 -16.12
C ALA A 325 29.61 109.89 -15.19
N GLU A 326 30.11 109.58 -13.99
CA GLU A 326 30.71 110.58 -13.11
C GLU A 326 31.97 111.22 -13.70
N ALA A 327 32.83 110.43 -14.36
CA ALA A 327 34.01 110.95 -15.06
C ALA A 327 33.64 111.83 -16.27
N ALA A 328 32.60 111.47 -17.02
CA ALA A 328 32.08 112.28 -18.13
C ALA A 328 31.46 113.60 -17.63
N ALA A 329 30.74 113.59 -16.51
CA ALA A 329 30.21 114.80 -15.88
C ALA A 329 31.33 115.76 -15.42
N ARG A 330 32.43 115.23 -14.87
CA ARG A 330 33.60 116.05 -14.51
C ARG A 330 34.27 116.68 -15.73
N LYS A 331 34.42 115.94 -16.83
CA LYS A 331 35.01 116.48 -18.07
C LYS A 331 34.13 117.58 -18.70
N ALA A 332 32.82 117.38 -18.77
CA ALA A 332 31.89 118.38 -19.29
C ALA A 332 31.86 119.67 -18.44
N ALA A 333 31.98 119.55 -17.12
CA ALA A 333 32.07 120.71 -16.23
C ALA A 333 33.37 121.52 -16.45
N ALA A 334 34.49 120.86 -16.71
CA ALA A 334 35.77 121.51 -17.00
C ALA A 334 35.77 122.25 -18.35
N GLU A 335 35.13 121.69 -19.39
CA GLU A 335 35.06 122.31 -20.72
C GLU A 335 34.23 123.61 -20.73
N LEU A 336 33.11 123.65 -19.98
CA LEU A 336 32.28 124.87 -19.89
C LEU A 336 32.98 126.00 -19.13
N ALA A 337 33.80 125.69 -18.13
CA ALA A 337 34.61 126.68 -17.43
C ALA A 337 35.68 127.30 -18.36
N ALA A 338 36.37 126.47 -19.15
CA ALA A 338 37.41 126.92 -20.07
C ALA A 338 36.90 127.87 -21.19
N ILE A 339 35.64 127.74 -21.62
CA ILE A 339 35.04 128.64 -22.64
C ILE A 339 34.76 130.03 -22.06
N ARG A 340 34.31 130.12 -20.80
CA ARG A 340 33.96 131.40 -20.16
C ARG A 340 35.18 132.28 -19.91
N ASP A 341 36.29 131.68 -19.46
CA ASP A 341 37.51 132.43 -19.10
C ASP A 341 38.26 132.96 -20.34
N ARG A 342 38.01 132.39 -21.52
CA ARG A 342 38.70 132.73 -22.79
C ARG A 342 38.42 134.16 -23.27
N ALA A 343 37.26 134.72 -22.97
CA ALA A 343 36.94 136.12 -23.30
C ALA A 343 37.72 137.12 -22.42
N SER A 344 37.89 136.80 -21.12
CA SER A 344 38.72 137.61 -20.21
C SER A 344 40.22 137.53 -20.57
N PHE A 345 40.68 136.34 -20.98
CA PHE A 345 42.05 136.09 -21.41
C PHE A 345 42.44 136.97 -22.60
N LEU A 346 41.56 137.15 -23.58
CA LEU A 346 41.82 137.97 -24.77
C LEU A 346 41.98 139.47 -24.47
N LEU A 347 41.41 139.98 -23.37
CA LEU A 347 41.51 141.38 -23.00
C LEU A 347 42.73 141.71 -22.14
N THR A 348 43.19 140.77 -21.30
CA THR A 348 44.17 141.08 -20.24
C THR A 348 45.36 140.12 -20.18
N GLY A 349 45.27 138.93 -20.78
CA GLY A 349 46.25 137.84 -20.61
C GLY A 349 47.09 137.49 -21.84
N VAL A 350 46.89 138.16 -22.98
CA VAL A 350 47.64 137.88 -24.23
C VAL A 350 48.84 138.81 -24.36
N ASP A 351 50.04 138.22 -24.41
CA ASP A 351 51.31 138.90 -24.71
C ASP A 351 51.84 138.50 -26.10
N PRO A 352 52.30 139.45 -26.96
CA PRO A 352 52.24 140.90 -26.76
C PRO A 352 50.80 141.43 -26.85
N ALA A 353 50.45 142.41 -26.01
CA ALA A 353 49.11 142.98 -25.94
C ALA A 353 48.60 143.48 -27.30
N VAL A 354 47.66 142.74 -27.89
CA VAL A 354 47.02 143.07 -29.19
C VAL A 354 46.04 144.24 -29.06
N ILE A 355 45.48 144.40 -27.86
CA ILE A 355 44.50 145.43 -27.55
C ILE A 355 45.17 146.42 -26.60
N GLU A 356 45.35 147.67 -27.03
CA GLU A 356 45.84 148.72 -26.14
C GLU A 356 44.82 148.94 -25.00
N GLU A 357 45.30 148.88 -23.76
CA GLU A 357 44.48 148.99 -22.55
C GLU A 357 43.65 150.30 -22.51
N TYR A 358 44.21 151.37 -23.07
CA TYR A 358 43.50 152.63 -23.27
C TYR A 358 42.32 152.51 -24.24
N ALA A 359 42.46 151.75 -25.34
CA ALA A 359 41.38 151.53 -26.30
C ALA A 359 40.27 150.64 -25.70
N ALA A 360 40.63 149.60 -24.93
CA ALA A 360 39.65 148.74 -24.26
C ALA A 360 38.83 149.49 -23.21
N THR A 361 39.46 150.39 -22.44
CA THR A 361 38.77 151.21 -21.43
C THR A 361 37.91 152.30 -22.07
N GLN A 362 38.37 152.94 -23.16
CA GLN A 362 37.52 153.86 -23.93
C GLN A 362 36.33 153.15 -24.57
N ALA A 363 36.52 151.96 -25.15
CA ALA A 363 35.44 151.17 -25.72
C ALA A 363 34.43 150.73 -24.65
N ARG A 364 34.88 150.32 -23.46
CA ARG A 364 34.01 150.08 -22.29
C ARG A 364 33.21 151.32 -21.92
N ALA A 365 33.88 152.45 -21.71
CA ALA A 365 33.22 153.70 -21.34
C ALA A 365 32.22 154.17 -22.41
N ALA A 366 32.55 153.99 -23.71
CA ALA A 366 31.64 154.33 -24.81
C ALA A 366 30.43 153.38 -24.88
N LEU A 367 30.62 152.08 -24.66
CA LEU A 367 29.51 151.11 -24.60
C LEU A 367 28.64 151.31 -23.37
N GLU A 368 29.23 151.61 -22.22
CA GLU A 368 28.51 151.93 -20.99
C GLU A 368 27.74 153.25 -21.16
N ALA A 369 28.36 154.28 -21.74
CA ALA A 369 27.67 155.55 -22.04
C ALA A 369 26.54 155.34 -23.06
N ARG A 370 26.74 154.49 -24.07
CA ARG A 370 25.69 154.15 -25.05
C ARG A 370 24.56 153.35 -24.39
N ALA A 371 24.89 152.37 -23.55
CA ALA A 371 23.89 151.60 -22.80
C ALA A 371 23.11 152.50 -21.83
N GLN A 372 23.76 153.49 -21.21
CA GLN A 372 23.11 154.51 -20.39
C GLN A 372 22.22 155.43 -21.21
N GLN A 373 22.68 155.95 -22.36
CA GLN A 373 21.88 156.79 -23.25
C GLN A 373 20.67 156.04 -23.82
N GLU A 374 20.84 154.76 -24.20
CA GLU A 374 19.74 153.92 -24.68
C GLU A 374 18.74 153.61 -23.56
N ALA A 375 19.20 153.37 -22.33
CA ALA A 375 18.33 153.21 -21.15
C ALA A 375 17.59 154.52 -20.78
N GLU A 376 18.27 155.68 -20.86
CA GLU A 376 17.67 157.00 -20.60
C GLU A 376 16.65 157.40 -21.68
N ALA A 377 16.96 157.19 -22.96
CA ALA A 377 16.04 157.44 -24.06
C ALA A 377 14.81 156.53 -24.00
N ALA A 378 14.99 155.25 -23.65
CA ALA A 378 13.88 154.32 -23.44
C ALA A 378 12.98 154.75 -22.26
N TRP A 379 13.57 155.34 -21.22
CA TRP A 379 12.85 155.88 -20.09
C TRP A 379 12.07 157.16 -20.44
N GLU A 380 12.68 158.14 -21.13
CA GLU A 380 12.00 159.35 -21.59
C GLU A 380 10.83 159.05 -22.53
N ALA A 381 11.03 158.14 -23.49
CA ALA A 381 9.96 157.70 -24.38
C ALA A 381 8.81 157.02 -23.62
N SER A 382 9.11 156.29 -22.54
CA SER A 382 8.09 155.69 -21.68
C SER A 382 7.36 156.76 -20.84
N ARG A 383 8.07 157.80 -20.41
CA ARG A 383 7.52 158.96 -19.68
C ARG A 383 6.53 159.76 -20.54
N GLU A 384 6.90 160.10 -21.77
CA GLU A 384 6.05 160.86 -22.70
C GLU A 384 4.77 160.11 -23.07
N ARG A 385 4.87 158.78 -23.28
CA ARG A 385 3.68 157.94 -23.53
C ARG A 385 2.72 157.93 -22.35
N ALA A 386 3.23 157.86 -21.11
CA ALA A 386 2.41 157.89 -19.91
C ALA A 386 1.68 159.24 -19.75
N GLY A 387 2.38 160.36 -19.98
CA GLY A 387 1.79 161.70 -19.93
C GLY A 387 0.73 161.95 -21.00
N ALA A 388 1.00 161.56 -22.26
CA ALA A 388 0.05 161.71 -23.36
C ALA A 388 -1.23 160.87 -23.15
N ALA A 389 -1.08 159.64 -22.64
CA ALA A 389 -2.22 158.79 -22.29
C ALA A 389 -3.10 159.45 -21.21
N ARG A 390 -2.48 160.00 -20.16
CA ARG A 390 -3.24 160.64 -19.07
C ARG A 390 -3.95 161.92 -19.50
N ARG A 391 -3.34 162.72 -20.39
CA ARG A 391 -3.95 163.93 -20.94
C ARG A 391 -5.18 163.61 -21.79
N ALA A 392 -5.10 162.55 -22.61
CA ALA A 392 -6.23 162.08 -23.41
C ALA A 392 -7.40 161.56 -22.55
N GLU A 393 -7.10 160.88 -21.43
CA GLU A 393 -8.14 160.43 -20.48
C GLU A 393 -8.89 161.60 -19.84
N LEU A 394 -8.18 162.65 -19.43
CA LEU A 394 -8.80 163.81 -18.77
C LEU A 394 -9.61 164.68 -19.73
N GLU A 395 -9.17 164.87 -20.98
CA GLU A 395 -9.95 165.56 -22.02
C GLU A 395 -11.24 164.82 -22.39
N ALA A 396 -11.24 163.48 -22.36
CA ALA A 396 -12.44 162.68 -22.59
C ALA A 396 -13.50 162.86 -21.48
N VAL A 397 -13.08 163.14 -20.24
CA VAL A 397 -13.99 163.38 -19.11
C VAL A 397 -14.56 164.80 -19.13
N ALA A 398 -13.79 165.81 -19.58
CA ALA A 398 -14.25 167.20 -19.70
C ALA A 398 -15.30 167.41 -20.82
N GLY A 399 -15.27 166.61 -21.90
CA GLY A 399 -16.22 166.70 -23.01
C GLY A 399 -17.66 166.26 -22.69
N GLN A 400 -17.89 165.56 -21.58
CA GLN A 400 -19.22 165.05 -21.20
C GLN A 400 -20.08 166.05 -20.39
N GLN A 401 -19.59 167.26 -20.07
CA GLN A 401 -20.30 168.24 -19.20
C GLN A 401 -20.92 169.46 -19.91
N GLN A 402 -21.03 169.50 -21.25
CA GLN A 402 -21.79 170.55 -21.96
C GLN A 402 -22.73 170.00 -23.05
N ALA A 403 -23.90 169.48 -22.64
CA ALA A 403 -25.16 169.50 -23.39
C ALA A 403 -26.34 169.29 -22.41
N PRO A 404 -27.38 170.16 -22.37
CA PRO A 404 -28.60 169.94 -21.56
C PRO A 404 -29.63 169.16 -22.42
N GLU A 405 -30.66 168.45 -21.97
CA GLU A 405 -31.59 168.46 -20.82
C GLU A 405 -31.97 166.96 -20.54
N GLU A 406 -32.55 166.46 -19.45
CA GLU A 406 -33.61 166.94 -18.57
C GLU A 406 -33.78 165.89 -17.43
N GLY A 407 -33.79 166.32 -16.15
CA GLY A 407 -34.53 165.66 -15.04
C GLY A 407 -33.86 164.63 -14.11
N GLY A 408 -33.47 165.07 -12.89
CA GLY A 408 -33.78 164.36 -11.63
C GLY A 408 -32.64 163.76 -10.76
N GLU A 409 -32.38 164.42 -9.62
CA GLU A 409 -31.79 163.97 -8.32
C GLU A 409 -30.24 163.94 -8.09
N GLU A 410 -29.82 164.92 -7.25
CA GLU A 410 -28.74 164.97 -6.22
C GLU A 410 -27.27 164.76 -6.65
N GLY A 411 -26.40 165.78 -6.61
CA GLY A 411 -25.56 166.17 -5.45
C GLY A 411 -24.28 165.29 -5.40
N GLU A 412 -23.02 165.75 -5.43
CA GLU A 412 -22.37 166.93 -4.85
C GLU A 412 -21.13 167.33 -5.67
N GLU A 413 -20.98 168.66 -5.80
CA GLU A 413 -19.76 169.48 -5.86
C GLU A 413 -18.49 168.95 -6.58
N GLY A 414 -18.30 169.48 -7.79
CA GLY A 414 -17.03 169.45 -8.50
C GLY A 414 -15.93 170.25 -7.80
N GLY A 415 -14.78 169.60 -7.60
CA GLY A 415 -13.50 170.28 -7.49
C GLY A 415 -12.87 170.38 -8.88
N ASP A 416 -12.50 171.59 -9.29
CA ASP A 416 -11.75 171.89 -10.51
C ASP A 416 -10.48 171.01 -10.54
N VAL A 417 -10.42 170.03 -11.46
CA VAL A 417 -9.25 169.16 -11.61
C VAL A 417 -8.26 169.87 -12.53
N ASP A 418 -7.13 170.28 -11.98
CA ASP A 418 -6.02 170.89 -12.73
C ASP A 418 -5.34 169.83 -13.61
N VAL A 419 -5.79 169.77 -14.88
CA VAL A 419 -5.39 168.74 -15.87
C VAL A 419 -3.87 168.69 -16.07
N GLU A 420 -3.16 169.81 -15.92
CA GLU A 420 -1.71 169.84 -16.09
C GLU A 420 -0.97 169.20 -14.92
N ALA A 421 -1.49 169.30 -13.69
CA ALA A 421 -0.90 168.70 -12.50
C ALA A 421 -1.00 167.17 -12.50
N GLU A 422 -2.14 166.60 -12.94
CA GLU A 422 -2.31 165.15 -13.01
C GLU A 422 -1.46 164.50 -14.13
N VAL A 423 -1.31 165.18 -15.27
CA VAL A 423 -0.43 164.72 -16.35
C VAL A 423 1.03 164.74 -15.90
N ALA A 424 1.46 165.77 -15.17
CA ALA A 424 2.80 165.84 -14.60
C ALA A 424 3.06 164.72 -13.58
N ALA A 425 2.10 164.44 -12.69
CA ALA A 425 2.21 163.34 -11.72
C ALA A 425 2.31 161.96 -12.40
N ALA A 426 1.59 161.73 -13.50
CA ALA A 426 1.68 160.50 -14.27
C ALA A 426 3.04 160.34 -15.00
N MET A 427 3.66 161.44 -15.42
CA MET A 427 5.01 161.41 -15.99
C MET A 427 6.08 161.10 -14.93
N ASP A 428 5.97 161.65 -13.72
CA ASP A 428 6.97 161.41 -12.67
C ASP A 428 6.94 159.98 -12.08
N ALA A 429 5.86 159.22 -12.28
CA ALA A 429 5.69 157.87 -11.71
C ALA A 429 6.43 156.74 -12.47
N VAL A 430 7.04 156.98 -13.63
CA VAL A 430 7.68 155.93 -14.44
C VAL A 430 9.08 155.56 -13.88
N PRO A 431 9.34 154.31 -13.45
CA PRO A 431 10.64 153.91 -12.87
C PRO A 431 11.76 153.82 -13.91
N ARG A 432 12.98 154.21 -13.51
CA ARG A 432 14.16 154.28 -14.39
C ARG A 432 14.84 152.89 -14.49
N PRO A 433 15.03 152.31 -15.69
CA PRO A 433 15.65 150.99 -15.86
C PRO A 433 17.17 151.04 -15.64
N GLU A 434 17.73 150.00 -15.02
CA GLU A 434 19.18 149.84 -14.86
C GLU A 434 19.83 149.44 -16.20
N ALA A 435 20.96 150.09 -16.54
CA ALA A 435 21.67 149.82 -17.78
C ALA A 435 22.29 148.42 -17.77
N ARG A 436 22.25 147.71 -18.91
CA ARG A 436 22.83 146.36 -19.09
C ARG A 436 24.34 146.40 -18.80
N GLU A 437 24.81 145.51 -17.92
CA GLU A 437 26.25 145.36 -17.65
C GLU A 437 26.99 144.89 -18.90
N VAL A 438 28.05 145.64 -19.27
CA VAL A 438 28.87 145.34 -20.44
C VAL A 438 29.87 144.25 -20.06
N THR A 439 29.76 143.07 -20.68
CA THR A 439 30.69 141.96 -20.42
C THR A 439 31.99 142.13 -21.21
N ASP A 440 33.07 141.51 -20.74
CA ASP A 440 34.36 141.46 -21.44
C ASP A 440 34.23 140.99 -22.90
N ALA A 441 33.32 140.06 -23.18
CA ALA A 441 33.02 139.62 -24.54
C ALA A 441 32.42 140.74 -25.41
N ASP A 442 31.54 141.57 -24.86
CA ASP A 442 30.90 142.69 -25.58
C ASP A 442 31.94 143.77 -25.95
N VAL A 443 32.96 143.98 -25.11
CA VAL A 443 34.06 144.92 -25.36
C VAL A 443 34.94 144.45 -26.52
N VAL A 444 35.28 143.16 -26.56
CA VAL A 444 36.05 142.56 -27.66
C VAL A 444 35.28 142.69 -28.98
N VAL A 445 33.97 142.43 -28.96
CA VAL A 445 33.11 142.57 -30.15
C VAL A 445 33.08 144.03 -30.63
N ALA A 446 32.90 145.01 -29.75
CA ALA A 446 32.89 146.41 -30.14
C ALA A 446 34.23 146.89 -30.72
N LEU A 447 35.35 146.42 -30.18
CA LEU A 447 36.68 146.73 -30.73
C LEU A 447 36.91 146.12 -32.12
N LEU A 448 36.38 144.91 -32.36
CA LEU A 448 36.38 144.29 -33.69
C LEU A 448 35.49 145.07 -34.68
N GLU A 449 34.31 145.52 -34.25
CA GLU A 449 33.38 146.29 -35.10
C GLU A 449 33.88 147.69 -35.43
N GLN A 450 34.55 148.35 -34.49
CA GLN A 450 35.18 149.66 -34.70
C GLN A 450 36.45 149.59 -35.56
N GLY A 451 36.92 148.38 -35.88
CA GLY A 451 38.12 148.14 -36.67
C GLY A 451 39.43 148.48 -35.94
N ALA A 452 39.37 148.74 -34.64
CA ALA A 452 40.54 149.02 -33.80
C ALA A 452 41.43 147.77 -33.63
N VAL A 453 40.83 146.58 -33.75
CA VAL A 453 41.53 145.29 -33.68
C VAL A 453 41.08 144.42 -34.86
N ALA A 454 42.02 143.88 -35.62
CA ALA A 454 41.71 142.95 -36.70
C ALA A 454 41.54 141.52 -36.16
N ARG A 455 40.52 140.80 -36.64
CA ARG A 455 40.28 139.38 -36.26
C ARG A 455 41.51 138.49 -36.50
N GLU A 456 42.27 138.76 -37.57
CA GLU A 456 43.48 138.01 -37.90
C GLU A 456 44.59 138.23 -36.86
N ALA A 457 44.71 139.45 -36.29
CA ALA A 457 45.69 139.75 -35.25
C ALA A 457 45.40 138.99 -33.94
N LEU A 458 44.13 138.87 -33.56
CA LEU A 458 43.74 138.05 -32.39
C LEU A 458 44.01 136.56 -32.60
N LEU A 459 43.79 136.05 -33.82
CA LEU A 459 44.10 134.65 -34.17
C LEU A 459 45.60 134.38 -34.18
N GLN A 460 46.41 135.33 -34.68
CA GLN A 460 47.86 135.24 -34.66
C GLN A 460 48.40 135.23 -33.23
N ALA A 461 47.91 136.13 -32.37
CA ALA A 461 48.36 136.18 -30.98
C ALA A 461 47.90 134.97 -30.13
N LEU A 462 46.72 134.41 -30.42
CA LEU A 462 46.31 133.12 -29.84
C LEU A 462 47.13 131.94 -30.34
N ALA A 463 47.72 132.02 -31.54
CA ALA A 463 48.62 131.00 -32.08
C ALA A 463 50.05 131.11 -31.53
N ASP A 464 50.50 132.33 -31.22
CA ASP A 464 51.84 132.61 -30.67
C ASP A 464 51.89 132.50 -29.13
N ALA A 465 50.75 132.54 -28.43
CA ALA A 465 50.67 132.30 -27.00
C ALA A 465 51.06 130.84 -26.64
N PRO A 466 51.95 130.60 -25.66
CA PRO A 466 52.35 129.25 -25.29
C PRO A 466 51.14 128.49 -24.75
N ALA A 467 50.86 127.32 -25.33
CA ALA A 467 49.87 126.40 -24.81
C ALA A 467 50.27 125.97 -23.39
N ALA A 468 49.67 126.58 -22.38
CA ALA A 468 49.67 126.05 -21.02
C ALA A 468 48.92 124.71 -21.05
N ALA A 469 49.68 123.63 -21.13
CA ALA A 469 49.15 122.29 -20.96
C ALA A 469 48.67 122.14 -19.51
N PRO A 470 47.44 121.64 -19.26
CA PRO A 470 47.06 121.22 -17.92
C PRO A 470 47.83 119.94 -17.56
N GLU A 471 48.94 120.09 -16.82
CA GLU A 471 49.49 119.03 -15.98
C GLU A 471 48.43 118.70 -14.93
N ASP A 472 47.64 117.64 -15.13
CA ASP A 472 46.92 116.84 -14.10
C ASP A 472 45.94 115.84 -14.75
N ALA A 473 46.43 115.02 -15.69
CA ALA A 473 45.59 113.98 -16.32
C ALA A 473 46.24 112.59 -16.41
N GLU A 474 47.48 112.40 -15.95
CA GLU A 474 48.24 111.16 -16.18
C GLU A 474 48.40 110.23 -14.95
N ALA A 475 47.79 110.56 -13.80
CA ALA A 475 47.96 109.79 -12.56
C ALA A 475 46.78 108.85 -12.18
N ALA A 476 45.76 108.68 -13.02
CA ALA A 476 44.55 107.91 -12.66
C ALA A 476 44.30 106.64 -13.51
N ALA A 477 45.24 106.24 -14.37
CA ALA A 477 45.08 105.08 -15.25
C ALA A 477 45.80 103.80 -14.78
N ALA A 478 46.51 103.83 -13.64
CA ALA A 478 47.37 102.72 -13.19
C ALA A 478 46.77 101.78 -12.12
N ASP A 479 45.59 102.07 -11.56
CA ASP A 479 45.00 101.27 -10.46
C ASP A 479 43.84 100.33 -10.89
N ALA A 480 43.69 100.06 -12.20
CA ALA A 480 42.60 99.23 -12.72
C ALA A 480 43.03 97.82 -13.22
N GLU A 481 44.28 97.41 -13.02
CA GLU A 481 44.79 96.10 -13.49
C GLU A 481 44.95 95.01 -12.40
N ASP A 482 44.67 95.30 -11.12
CA ASP A 482 44.91 94.33 -10.02
C ASP A 482 43.63 93.74 -9.36
N ALA A 483 42.51 93.72 -10.11
CA ALA A 483 41.29 93.04 -9.66
C ALA A 483 40.47 92.47 -10.83
N ALA A 484 40.96 91.36 -11.41
CA ALA A 484 40.18 90.47 -12.28
C ALA A 484 40.42 89.01 -11.88
#